data_AF-A0A2T5JT97-F1
#
_entry.id   AF-A0A2T5JT97-F1
#
_cell.length_a   1.000
_cell.length_b   1.000
_cell.length_c   1.000
_cell.angle_alpha   90.00
_cell.angle_beta   90.00
_cell.angle_gamma   90.00
#
_symmetry.space_group_name_H-M   'P 1'
#
loop_
_entity.id
_entity.type
_entity.pdbx_description
1 polymer ?
#
loop_
_entity_poly.entity_id
_entity_poly.type
_entity_poly.pdbx_seq_one_letter_code
_entity_poly.pdbx_strand_id
1 'polypeptide(L)'
;MPPLDRTSGRPGPAAPATPPHLRTRLQDLDRFWHPQDRAVHPAPAHPLRPAEPPASLLTHLPACNELGAALREHQEQQGRVTLRLGSEDADDPPAGSVQLDKVPSRAPRTLFHLQEYGFPSDLWAYRDGKNIRFVAAAYHSFLGITLLFDWTCHRLKDGELAWYRMPPKQERLYALDRLLTAPGQPVVFCLDETSLAAAERAFPKRIATTGRLRCDKVAGHLSPLSNRDVIIMAGRKRPCLADVRQLRDLLRDIGCTVSDDVLPVPRHRPRKASRPPQAALAKLPS
;
A
#
# COMPACT_ATOMS: atom_id res chain seq x y z
N MET A 1 22.32 2.03 66.54
CA MET A 1 21.93 2.23 65.12
C MET A 1 20.46 1.84 64.99
N PRO A 2 19.56 2.73 64.54
CA PRO A 2 18.17 2.36 64.31
C PRO A 2 18.03 1.64 62.95
N PRO A 3 17.01 0.78 62.79
CA PRO A 3 16.79 0.07 61.54
C PRO A 3 16.19 1.01 60.49
N LEU A 4 16.68 0.91 59.26
CA LEU A 4 16.18 1.63 58.09
C LEU A 4 14.77 1.14 57.74
N ASP A 5 13.82 2.08 57.76
CA ASP A 5 12.45 1.91 57.31
C ASP A 5 12.41 1.43 55.85
N ARG A 6 11.77 0.28 55.63
CA ARG A 6 11.40 -0.19 54.29
C ARG A 6 10.24 0.66 53.80
N THR A 7 10.54 1.66 52.99
CA THR A 7 9.54 2.40 52.22
C THR A 7 8.80 1.42 51.30
N SER A 8 7.55 1.14 51.66
CA SER A 8 6.57 0.43 50.87
C SER A 8 6.36 1.18 49.54
N GLY A 9 6.95 0.66 48.46
CA GLY A 9 6.72 1.17 47.11
C GLY A 9 5.25 1.05 46.75
N ARG A 10 4.56 2.18 46.61
CA ARG A 10 3.21 2.24 46.03
C ARG A 10 3.31 1.69 44.60
N PRO A 11 2.49 0.69 44.22
CA PRO A 11 2.41 0.30 42.81
C PRO A 11 1.97 1.52 42.01
N GLY A 12 2.79 1.88 41.01
CA GLY A 12 2.45 2.94 40.08
C GLY A 12 1.11 2.64 39.36
N PRO A 13 0.41 3.66 38.87
CA PRO A 13 -0.83 3.45 38.13
C PRO A 13 -0.57 2.49 36.95
N ALA A 14 -1.42 1.47 36.82
CA ALA A 14 -1.36 0.54 35.70
C ALA A 14 -1.51 1.31 34.39
N ALA A 15 -0.62 1.04 33.42
CA ALA A 15 -0.71 1.66 32.10
C ALA A 15 -2.07 1.35 31.46
N PRO A 16 -2.69 2.32 30.76
CA PRO A 16 -3.95 2.09 30.07
C PRO A 16 -3.76 1.03 28.99
N ALA A 17 -4.67 0.05 28.94
CA ALA A 17 -4.58 -1.04 27.98
C ALA A 17 -4.67 -0.53 26.53
N THR A 18 -3.75 -0.96 25.68
CA THR A 18 -3.78 -0.65 24.24
C THR A 18 -5.12 -1.09 23.62
N PRO A 19 -5.85 -0.20 22.94
CA PRO A 19 -7.08 -0.54 22.25
C PRO A 19 -6.90 -1.72 21.28
N PRO A 20 -7.87 -2.67 21.18
CA PRO A 20 -7.72 -3.90 20.40
C PRO A 20 -7.39 -3.65 18.92
N HIS A 21 -7.98 -2.62 18.32
CA HIS A 21 -7.76 -2.27 16.91
C HIS A 21 -6.32 -1.80 16.64
N LEU A 22 -5.68 -1.13 17.60
CA LEU A 22 -4.28 -0.71 17.51
C LEU A 22 -3.34 -1.91 17.61
N ARG A 23 -3.67 -2.87 18.48
CA ARG A 23 -2.89 -4.09 18.64
C ARG A 23 -2.81 -4.92 17.35
N THR A 24 -3.94 -5.10 16.67
CA THR A 24 -3.98 -5.80 15.36
C THR A 24 -3.12 -5.08 14.33
N ARG A 25 -3.18 -3.75 14.29
CA ARG A 25 -2.36 -2.95 13.37
C ARG A 25 -0.86 -3.06 13.65
N LEU A 26 -0.45 -3.02 14.91
CA LEU A 26 0.95 -3.25 15.31
C LEU A 26 1.45 -4.63 14.88
N GLN A 27 0.62 -5.67 15.01
CA GLN A 27 0.95 -7.01 14.53
C GLN A 27 1.07 -7.08 13.01
N ASP A 28 0.17 -6.43 12.26
CA ASP A 28 0.25 -6.38 10.81
C ASP A 28 1.50 -5.64 10.31
N LEU A 29 1.90 -4.58 11.01
CA LEU A 29 3.16 -3.88 10.76
C LEU A 29 4.37 -4.76 11.07
N ASP A 30 4.39 -5.46 12.20
CA ASP A 30 5.48 -6.38 12.50
C ASP A 30 5.57 -7.46 11.42
N ARG A 31 4.45 -8.04 10.97
CA ARG A 31 4.43 -8.97 9.83
C ARG A 31 4.92 -8.34 8.54
N PHE A 32 4.64 -7.06 8.32
CA PHE A 32 5.11 -6.33 7.15
C PHE A 32 6.63 -6.16 7.13
N TRP A 33 7.25 -5.90 8.29
CA TRP A 33 8.70 -5.69 8.41
C TRP A 33 9.51 -6.99 8.38
N HIS A 34 8.95 -8.10 8.85
CA HIS A 34 9.61 -9.39 8.80
C HIS A 34 9.39 -10.05 7.43
N PRO A 35 10.44 -10.59 6.78
CA PRO A 35 10.26 -11.44 5.61
C PRO A 35 9.41 -12.64 6.03
N GLN A 36 8.15 -12.68 5.60
CA GLN A 36 7.34 -13.88 5.78
C GLN A 36 7.59 -14.80 4.59
N ASP A 37 7.83 -16.08 4.88
CA ASP A 37 7.39 -17.17 4.00
C ASP A 37 5.86 -17.11 3.94
N ARG A 38 5.30 -16.18 3.14
CA ARG A 38 3.85 -16.07 3.02
C ARG A 38 3.34 -17.19 2.13
N ALA A 39 2.93 -18.29 2.77
CA ALA A 39 1.69 -18.93 2.34
C ALA A 39 0.61 -17.83 2.37
N VAL A 40 0.02 -17.55 1.21
CA VAL A 40 -0.96 -16.48 1.01
C VAL A 40 -2.12 -16.67 1.97
N HIS A 41 -2.13 -15.93 3.09
CA HIS A 41 -3.34 -15.80 3.89
C HIS A 41 -4.15 -14.63 3.31
N PRO A 42 -5.40 -14.88 2.88
CA PRO A 42 -6.25 -13.80 2.40
C PRO A 42 -6.45 -12.78 3.52
N ALA A 43 -6.27 -11.50 3.21
CA ALA A 43 -6.73 -10.44 4.08
C ALA A 43 -8.21 -10.69 4.42
N PRO A 44 -8.63 -10.54 5.70
CA PRO A 44 -10.03 -10.67 6.05
C PRO A 44 -10.84 -9.70 5.20
N ALA A 45 -11.89 -10.22 4.54
CA ALA A 45 -12.77 -9.39 3.75
C ALA A 45 -13.45 -8.38 4.67
N HIS A 46 -13.03 -7.12 4.63
CA HIS A 46 -13.84 -6.06 5.20
C HIS A 46 -15.13 -5.96 4.38
N PRO A 47 -16.31 -6.14 4.99
CA PRO A 47 -17.56 -5.95 4.26
C PRO A 47 -17.60 -4.50 3.77
N LEU A 48 -17.83 -4.34 2.45
CA LEU A 48 -18.18 -3.07 1.83
C LEU A 48 -19.55 -2.64 2.37
N ARG A 49 -19.56 -2.04 3.56
CA ARG A 49 -20.75 -1.38 4.11
C ARG A 49 -20.90 -0.04 3.36
N PRO A 50 -22.08 0.31 2.83
CA PRO A 50 -22.33 1.66 2.36
C PRO A 50 -22.10 2.61 3.53
N ALA A 51 -21.08 3.46 3.44
CA ALA A 51 -20.79 4.43 4.48
C ALA A 51 -21.86 5.54 4.41
N GLU A 52 -22.69 5.65 5.44
CA GLU A 52 -23.30 6.95 5.74
C GLU A 52 -22.16 7.94 6.02
N PRO A 53 -22.21 9.16 5.45
CA PRO A 53 -21.15 10.14 5.69
C PRO A 53 -21.15 10.49 7.18
N PRO A 54 -20.02 10.31 7.91
CA PRO A 54 -19.97 10.66 9.31
C PRO A 54 -20.13 12.17 9.46
N ALA A 55 -21.13 12.58 10.23
CA ALA A 55 -21.17 13.93 10.78
C ALA A 55 -19.98 14.05 11.77
N SER A 56 -19.18 15.10 11.59
CA SER A 56 -17.96 15.49 12.34
C SER A 56 -16.63 14.88 11.87
N LEU A 57 -15.88 15.67 11.09
CA LEU A 57 -14.57 15.35 10.49
C LEU A 57 -13.36 15.71 11.38
N LEU A 58 -13.56 16.11 12.65
CA LEU A 58 -12.49 16.57 13.54
C LEU A 58 -12.21 15.64 14.73
N THR A 59 -12.81 14.45 14.77
CA THR A 59 -12.72 13.50 15.89
C THR A 59 -11.57 12.48 15.80
N HIS A 60 -10.68 12.58 14.80
CA HIS A 60 -9.59 11.62 14.61
C HIS A 60 -8.31 11.94 15.41
N LEU A 61 -8.11 13.18 15.84
CA LEU A 61 -6.92 13.62 16.60
C LEU A 61 -6.69 12.86 17.93
N PRO A 62 -7.72 12.57 18.75
CA PRO A 62 -7.55 11.76 19.96
C PRO A 62 -7.03 10.34 19.67
N ALA A 63 -7.49 9.71 18.59
CA ALA A 63 -7.06 8.37 18.19
C ALA A 63 -5.58 8.33 17.75
N CYS A 64 -5.08 9.42 17.13
CA CYS A 64 -3.66 9.56 16.79
C CYS A 64 -2.77 9.67 18.04
N ASN A 65 -3.25 10.39 19.07
CA ASN A 65 -2.54 10.53 20.34
C ASN A 65 -2.50 9.21 21.14
N GLU A 66 -3.62 8.49 21.21
CA GLU A 66 -3.69 7.16 21.84
C GLU A 66 -2.78 6.15 21.14
N LEU A 67 -2.69 6.21 19.82
CA LEU A 67 -1.77 5.35 19.07
C LEU A 67 -0.30 5.78 19.21
N GLY A 68 -0.01 7.08 19.24
CA GLY A 68 1.34 7.54 19.56
C GLY A 68 1.81 7.10 20.94
N ALA A 69 0.89 7.00 21.91
CA ALA A 69 1.18 6.41 23.22
C ALA A 69 1.37 4.89 23.13
N ALA A 70 0.44 4.17 22.48
CA ALA A 70 0.53 2.71 22.30
C ALA A 70 1.79 2.27 21.54
N LEU A 71 2.24 3.06 20.56
CA LEU A 71 3.49 2.82 19.85
C LEU A 71 4.70 2.94 20.75
N ARG A 72 4.76 4.01 21.56
CA ARG A 72 5.86 4.21 22.51
C ARG A 72 5.94 3.04 23.48
N GLU A 73 4.79 2.61 24.01
CA GLU A 73 4.70 1.43 24.88
C GLU A 73 5.18 0.15 24.15
N HIS A 74 4.75 -0.07 22.90
CA HIS A 74 5.19 -1.22 22.10
C HIS A 74 6.69 -1.18 21.77
N GLN A 75 7.26 0.00 21.52
CA GLN A 75 8.71 0.18 21.33
C GLN A 75 9.50 -0.20 22.58
N GLU A 76 9.03 0.26 23.75
CA GLU A 76 9.64 -0.03 25.04
C GLU A 76 9.62 -1.54 25.31
N GLN A 77 8.53 -2.22 24.95
CA GLN A 77 8.39 -3.67 25.08
C GLN A 77 9.27 -4.48 24.12
N GLN A 78 9.50 -4.02 22.88
CA GLN A 78 10.28 -4.76 21.88
C GLN A 78 11.78 -4.52 21.91
N GLY A 79 12.27 -3.53 22.67
CA GLY A 79 13.69 -3.22 22.77
C GLY A 79 14.26 -2.58 21.49
N ARG A 80 14.63 -1.30 21.58
CA ARG A 80 15.44 -0.54 20.60
C ARG A 80 14.93 -0.45 19.14
N VAL A 81 13.69 -0.81 18.83
CA VAL A 81 13.11 -0.50 17.52
C VAL A 81 12.44 0.87 17.57
N THR A 82 13.04 1.88 16.96
CA THR A 82 12.46 3.22 16.85
C THR A 82 11.29 3.22 15.85
N LEU A 83 10.08 2.90 16.32
CA LEU A 83 8.80 3.21 15.63
C LEU A 83 8.57 4.73 15.56
N ARG A 84 8.71 5.37 14.40
CA ARG A 84 8.32 6.77 14.25
C ARG A 84 6.93 6.86 13.62
N LEU A 85 6.04 7.66 14.20
CA LEU A 85 4.91 8.23 13.47
C LEU A 85 5.52 9.20 12.46
N GLY A 86 5.73 8.77 11.22
CA GLY A 86 6.07 9.68 10.14
C GLY A 86 4.82 10.46 9.79
N SER A 87 4.49 11.47 10.59
CA SER A 87 3.18 12.14 10.64
C SER A 87 3.25 13.65 10.44
N GLU A 88 4.38 14.19 10.02
CA GLU A 88 4.44 15.59 9.64
C GLU A 88 4.63 15.60 8.14
N ASP A 89 3.79 16.39 7.47
CA ASP A 89 3.82 16.66 6.03
C ASP A 89 5.21 16.38 5.49
N ALA A 90 5.35 15.29 4.73
CA ALA A 90 6.64 14.84 4.26
C ALA A 90 7.12 15.87 3.22
N ASP A 91 7.67 16.96 3.74
CA ASP A 91 8.46 17.96 3.05
C ASP A 91 9.52 17.22 2.23
N ASP A 92 9.98 17.90 1.18
CA ASP A 92 11.16 17.43 0.46
C ASP A 92 12.27 17.10 1.48
N PRO A 93 12.96 15.96 1.30
CA PRO A 93 13.95 15.53 2.26
C PRO A 93 15.03 16.61 2.36
N PRO A 94 15.58 16.88 3.56
CA PRO A 94 16.51 17.98 3.77
C PRO A 94 17.64 17.98 2.74
N ALA A 95 18.06 19.16 2.29
CA ALA A 95 19.10 19.29 1.28
C ALA A 95 20.38 18.51 1.68
N GLY A 96 20.85 17.64 0.79
CA GLY A 96 21.99 16.76 1.03
C GLY A 96 21.64 15.40 1.66
N SER A 97 20.36 15.12 1.90
CA SER A 97 19.89 13.76 2.15
C SER A 97 20.13 12.85 0.94
N VAL A 98 20.36 11.56 1.22
CA VAL A 98 20.60 10.56 0.18
C VAL A 98 19.55 9.46 0.28
N GLN A 99 18.69 9.38 -0.72
CA GLN A 99 17.78 8.26 -0.89
C GLN A 99 18.56 6.95 -1.01
N LEU A 100 18.21 6.00 -0.16
CA LEU A 100 18.83 4.70 -0.13
C LEU A 100 18.12 3.76 -1.10
N ASP A 101 18.91 3.09 -1.93
CA ASP A 101 18.40 2.01 -2.78
C ASP A 101 18.08 0.78 -1.94
N LYS A 102 18.91 0.43 -0.93
CA LYS A 102 18.65 -0.66 0.04
C LYS A 102 18.31 -0.07 1.41
N VAL A 103 17.11 -0.32 1.90
CA VAL A 103 16.68 0.09 3.24
C VAL A 103 17.38 -0.81 4.28
N PRO A 104 18.21 -0.25 5.19
CA PRO A 104 18.84 -1.03 6.24
C PRO A 104 17.82 -1.62 7.21
N SER A 105 18.11 -2.77 7.82
CA SER A 105 17.26 -3.38 8.85
C SER A 105 17.04 -2.48 10.08
N ARG A 106 17.97 -1.55 10.33
CA ARG A 106 17.88 -0.52 11.39
C ARG A 106 17.06 0.72 11.01
N ALA A 107 16.51 0.79 9.79
CA ALA A 107 15.65 1.90 9.41
C ALA A 107 14.44 1.97 10.36
N PRO A 108 13.95 3.17 10.68
CA PRO A 108 12.78 3.29 11.53
C PRO A 108 11.61 2.55 10.90
N ARG A 109 10.90 1.79 11.74
CA ARG A 109 9.66 1.15 11.35
C ARG A 109 8.56 2.21 11.40
N THR A 110 8.30 2.85 10.27
CA THR A 110 7.28 3.91 10.19
C THR A 110 5.90 3.31 10.01
N LEU A 111 4.88 3.90 10.65
CA LEU A 111 3.49 3.50 10.41
C LEU A 111 2.86 4.14 9.17
N PHE A 112 3.58 5.04 8.53
CA PHE A 112 3.11 5.85 7.41
C PHE A 112 1.78 6.55 7.75
N HIS A 113 1.68 7.20 8.91
CA HIS A 113 0.48 7.93 9.30
C HIS A 113 0.46 9.29 8.64
N LEU A 114 -0.62 9.70 8.00
CA LEU A 114 -0.77 11.07 7.49
C LEU A 114 -1.85 11.79 8.29
N GLN A 115 -1.61 13.06 8.64
CA GLN A 115 -2.55 13.83 9.45
C GLN A 115 -3.94 13.92 8.80
N GLU A 116 -4.01 14.08 7.47
CA GLU A 116 -5.26 14.24 6.74
C GLU A 116 -5.96 12.91 6.42
N TYR A 117 -5.20 11.81 6.35
CA TYR A 117 -5.68 10.54 5.83
C TYR A 117 -5.64 9.38 6.83
N GLY A 118 -5.05 9.60 8.01
CA GLY A 118 -4.83 8.56 9.00
C GLY A 118 -3.83 7.52 8.51
N PHE A 119 -4.18 6.24 8.69
CA PHE A 119 -3.34 5.11 8.31
C PHE A 119 -3.62 4.64 6.88
N PRO A 120 -2.60 4.06 6.22
CA PRO A 120 -2.82 3.44 4.94
C PRO A 120 -3.80 2.26 5.07
N SER A 121 -4.71 2.16 4.11
CA SER A 121 -5.59 1.01 3.96
C SER A 121 -4.79 -0.23 3.57
N ASP A 122 -3.79 -0.04 2.70
CA ASP A 122 -2.97 -1.10 2.12
C ASP A 122 -1.51 -0.64 1.99
N LEU A 123 -0.59 -1.58 2.13
CA LEU A 123 0.86 -1.37 2.05
C LEU A 123 1.50 -2.44 1.18
N TRP A 124 2.36 -2.03 0.25
CA TRP A 124 3.13 -2.90 -0.62
C TRP A 124 4.61 -2.60 -0.49
N ALA A 125 5.37 -3.53 0.10
CA ALA A 125 6.82 -3.43 0.16
C ALA A 125 7.43 -3.92 -1.15
N TYR A 126 8.12 -3.03 -1.87
CA TYR A 126 8.95 -3.43 -2.99
C TYR A 126 10.27 -3.96 -2.45
N ARG A 127 10.53 -5.25 -2.67
CA ARG A 127 11.66 -5.98 -2.08
C ARG A 127 12.63 -6.48 -3.14
N ASP A 128 13.89 -6.58 -2.74
CA ASP A 128 14.93 -7.30 -3.47
C ASP A 128 15.62 -8.26 -2.49
N GLY A 129 15.21 -9.52 -2.56
CA GLY A 129 15.43 -10.51 -1.51
C GLY A 129 14.87 -10.01 -0.17
N LYS A 130 15.72 -9.97 0.86
CA LYS A 130 15.32 -9.53 2.21
C LYS A 130 15.23 -8.00 2.36
N ASN A 131 15.74 -7.24 1.40
CA ASN A 131 15.85 -5.79 1.52
C ASN A 131 14.59 -5.11 1.00
N ILE A 132 14.04 -4.18 1.78
CA ILE A 132 13.03 -3.25 1.27
C ILE A 132 13.76 -2.19 0.43
N ARG A 133 13.14 -1.79 -0.68
CA ARG A 133 13.59 -0.73 -1.58
C ARG A 133 12.79 0.54 -1.33
N PHE A 134 11.47 0.40 -1.39
CA PHE A 134 10.50 1.43 -1.07
C PHE A 134 9.16 0.77 -0.70
N VAL A 135 8.21 1.57 -0.25
CA VAL A 135 6.87 1.12 0.12
C VAL A 135 5.84 1.95 -0.62
N ALA A 136 4.92 1.32 -1.34
CA ALA A 136 3.71 2.00 -1.81
C ALA A 136 2.61 1.87 -0.75
N ALA A 137 1.91 2.96 -0.48
CA ALA A 137 0.87 3.04 0.54
C ALA A 137 -0.41 3.63 -0.05
N ALA A 138 -1.53 2.92 0.09
CA ALA A 138 -2.84 3.40 -0.30
C ALA A 138 -3.55 4.06 0.90
N TYR A 139 -4.17 5.20 0.66
CA TYR A 139 -5.02 5.90 1.62
C TYR A 139 -6.38 6.17 1.01
N HIS A 140 -7.42 6.19 1.83
CA HIS A 140 -8.75 6.61 1.39
C HIS A 140 -9.00 8.03 1.85
N SER A 141 -9.25 8.93 0.91
CA SER A 141 -9.72 10.27 1.25
C SER A 141 -11.16 10.22 1.75
N PHE A 142 -11.59 11.30 2.42
CA PHE A 142 -12.98 11.49 2.83
C PHE A 142 -13.97 11.53 1.64
N LEU A 143 -13.47 11.75 0.41
CA LEU A 143 -14.25 11.69 -0.83
C LEU A 143 -14.34 10.27 -1.42
N GLY A 144 -13.81 9.26 -0.73
CA GLY A 144 -13.77 7.88 -1.23
C GLY A 144 -12.77 7.67 -2.37
N ILE A 145 -11.81 8.57 -2.55
CA ILE A 145 -10.76 8.45 -3.56
C ILE A 145 -9.58 7.72 -2.93
N THR A 146 -9.10 6.65 -3.58
CA THR A 146 -7.83 6.02 -3.20
C THR A 146 -6.67 6.88 -3.70
N LEU A 147 -5.82 7.32 -2.78
CA LEU A 147 -4.55 7.99 -3.03
C LEU A 147 -3.42 6.99 -2.84
N LEU A 148 -2.44 6.99 -3.74
CA LEU A 148 -1.25 6.15 -3.65
C LEU A 148 -0.02 7.03 -3.44
N PHE A 149 0.77 6.70 -2.43
CA PHE A 149 2.01 7.40 -2.10
C PHE A 149 3.18 6.43 -2.01
N ASP A 150 4.30 6.81 -2.62
CA ASP A 150 5.56 6.10 -2.44
C ASP A 150 6.30 6.66 -1.23
N TRP A 151 6.85 5.76 -0.44
CA TRP A 151 7.70 6.06 0.69
C TRP A 151 9.08 5.48 0.46
N THR A 152 10.09 6.33 0.54
CA THR A 152 11.49 5.96 0.34
C THR A 152 12.30 6.30 1.59
N CYS A 153 13.28 5.46 1.92
CA CYS A 153 14.16 5.73 3.07
C CYS A 153 15.35 6.57 2.61
N HIS A 154 15.67 7.60 3.38
CA HIS A 154 16.82 8.48 3.16
C HIS A 154 17.77 8.40 4.34
N ARG A 155 19.05 8.59 4.06
CA ARG A 155 20.07 8.88 5.06
C ARG A 155 20.26 10.38 5.15
N LEU A 156 20.11 10.92 6.34
CA LEU A 156 20.33 12.33 6.66
C LEU A 156 21.83 12.63 6.85
N LYS A 157 22.20 13.91 6.91
CA LYS A 157 23.61 14.35 7.04
C LYS A 157 24.27 13.87 8.34
N ASP A 158 23.49 13.77 9.41
CA ASP A 158 23.90 13.24 10.71
C ASP A 158 23.99 11.70 10.74
N GLY A 159 23.62 11.03 9.65
CA GLY A 159 23.63 9.56 9.54
C GLY A 159 22.33 8.89 9.98
N GLU A 160 21.35 9.66 10.49
CA GLU A 160 20.03 9.17 10.83
C GLU A 160 19.27 8.68 9.60
N LEU A 161 18.32 7.78 9.81
CA LEU A 161 17.47 7.23 8.76
C LEU A 161 16.04 7.76 8.93
N ALA A 162 15.43 8.19 7.84
CA ALA A 162 14.06 8.69 7.84
C ALA A 162 13.34 8.28 6.55
N TRP A 163 12.01 8.18 6.62
CA TRP A 163 11.16 7.90 5.46
C TRP A 163 10.53 9.19 4.95
N TYR A 164 10.54 9.37 3.63
CA TYR A 164 9.95 10.52 2.95
C TYR A 164 8.99 10.06 1.86
N ARG A 165 7.93 10.84 1.64
CA ARG A 165 6.94 10.61 0.60
C ARG A 165 7.51 11.09 -0.74
N MET A 166 8.29 10.22 -1.37
CA MET A 166 9.01 10.53 -2.60
C MET A 166 9.03 9.34 -3.53
N PRO A 167 8.99 9.57 -4.85
CA PRO A 167 9.14 8.51 -5.83
C PRO A 167 10.51 7.82 -5.69
N PRO A 168 10.59 6.51 -5.97
CA PRO A 168 11.86 5.81 -5.98
C PRO A 168 12.78 6.33 -7.09
N LYS A 169 14.08 6.51 -6.83
CA LYS A 169 15.08 6.84 -7.87
C LYS A 169 15.13 5.81 -8.99
N GLN A 170 14.84 4.55 -8.66
CA GLN A 170 14.78 3.45 -9.60
C GLN A 170 13.49 2.68 -9.36
N GLU A 171 12.64 2.63 -10.36
CA GLU A 171 11.44 1.82 -10.31
C GLU A 171 11.80 0.33 -10.30
N ARG A 172 10.94 -0.48 -9.70
CA ARG A 172 11.11 -1.94 -9.62
C ARG A 172 9.75 -2.60 -9.71
N LEU A 173 9.74 -3.85 -10.12
CA LEU A 173 8.54 -4.68 -10.05
C LEU A 173 8.22 -5.03 -8.60
N TYR A 174 6.93 -5.05 -8.27
CA TYR A 174 6.47 -5.66 -7.03
C TYR A 174 6.73 -7.18 -7.07
N ALA A 175 6.98 -7.81 -5.92
CA ALA A 175 7.33 -9.23 -5.83
C ALA A 175 8.57 -9.63 -6.66
N LEU A 176 9.53 -8.72 -6.85
CA LEU A 176 10.77 -8.98 -7.59
C LEU A 176 11.54 -10.17 -7.01
N ASP A 177 11.61 -10.29 -5.68
CA ASP A 177 12.17 -11.44 -4.99
C ASP A 177 11.54 -12.77 -5.46
N ARG A 178 10.20 -12.85 -5.51
CA ARG A 178 9.48 -14.04 -5.98
C ARG A 178 9.76 -14.31 -7.45
N LEU A 179 9.74 -13.27 -8.29
CA LEU A 179 10.05 -13.37 -9.71
C LEU A 179 11.45 -13.97 -9.90
N LEU A 180 12.47 -13.44 -9.21
CA LEU A 180 13.85 -13.93 -9.33
C LEU A 180 14.02 -15.37 -8.83
N THR A 181 13.33 -15.75 -7.75
CA THR A 181 13.42 -17.12 -7.20
C THR A 181 12.69 -18.18 -8.03
N ALA A 182 11.70 -17.79 -8.83
CA ALA A 182 10.89 -18.69 -9.64
C ALA A 182 10.83 -18.23 -11.11
N PRO A 183 11.94 -18.33 -11.87
CA PRO A 183 12.07 -17.76 -13.21
C PRO A 183 11.03 -18.27 -14.23
N GLY A 184 10.58 -19.52 -14.10
CA GLY A 184 9.58 -20.12 -14.99
C GLY A 184 8.12 -19.95 -14.55
N GLN A 185 7.85 -19.36 -13.38
CA GLN A 185 6.47 -19.26 -12.88
C GLN A 185 5.67 -18.22 -13.68
N PRO A 186 4.45 -18.54 -14.15
CA PRO A 186 3.59 -17.58 -14.85
C PRO A 186 3.21 -16.39 -13.97
N VAL A 187 2.97 -15.25 -14.62
CA VAL A 187 2.78 -13.96 -13.96
C VAL A 187 1.41 -13.37 -14.28
N VAL A 188 0.85 -12.65 -13.32
CA VAL A 188 -0.26 -11.73 -13.52
C VAL A 188 0.27 -10.31 -13.30
N PHE A 189 0.37 -9.54 -14.37
CA PHE A 189 0.79 -8.15 -14.32
C PHE A 189 -0.42 -7.25 -14.10
N CYS A 190 -0.51 -6.68 -12.90
CA CYS A 190 -1.53 -5.71 -12.54
C CYS A 190 -1.08 -4.30 -12.97
N LEU A 191 -1.99 -3.51 -13.52
CA LEU A 191 -1.70 -2.13 -13.91
C LEU A 191 -1.58 -1.16 -12.72
N ASP A 192 -2.04 -1.58 -11.54
CA ASP A 192 -1.92 -0.85 -10.29
C ASP A 192 -1.76 -1.79 -9.09
N GLU A 193 -1.23 -1.26 -7.98
CA GLU A 193 -1.06 -1.98 -6.73
C GLU A 193 -2.37 -2.48 -6.13
N THR A 194 -3.46 -1.71 -6.30
CA THR A 194 -4.76 -2.01 -5.70
C THR A 194 -5.39 -3.30 -6.22
N SER A 195 -4.91 -3.77 -7.38
CA SER A 195 -5.39 -4.98 -8.05
C SER A 195 -4.61 -6.23 -7.65
N LEU A 196 -3.46 -6.09 -7.00
CA LEU A 196 -2.59 -7.21 -6.60
C LEU A 196 -3.33 -8.25 -5.76
N ALA A 197 -4.04 -7.82 -4.71
CA ALA A 197 -4.76 -8.73 -3.82
C ALA A 197 -5.90 -9.49 -4.53
N ALA A 198 -6.52 -8.88 -5.55
CA ALA A 198 -7.52 -9.55 -6.37
C ALA A 198 -6.86 -10.58 -7.31
N ALA A 199 -5.74 -10.21 -7.93
CA ALA A 199 -4.95 -11.09 -8.78
C ALA A 199 -4.42 -12.32 -8.05
N GLU A 200 -3.85 -12.15 -6.85
CA GLU A 200 -3.35 -13.27 -6.04
C GLU A 200 -4.47 -14.25 -5.66
N ARG A 201 -5.67 -13.74 -5.37
CA ARG A 201 -6.83 -14.59 -5.06
C ARG A 201 -7.36 -15.31 -6.30
N ALA A 202 -7.44 -14.62 -7.43
CA ALA A 202 -7.96 -15.18 -8.68
C ALA A 202 -6.99 -16.19 -9.32
N PHE A 203 -5.67 -15.99 -9.14
CA PHE A 203 -4.62 -16.78 -9.77
C PHE A 203 -3.59 -17.27 -8.74
N PRO A 204 -3.97 -18.14 -7.78
CA PRO A 204 -3.11 -18.53 -6.67
C PRO A 204 -1.82 -19.28 -7.08
N LYS A 205 -1.77 -19.80 -8.31
CA LYS A 205 -0.59 -20.49 -8.87
C LYS A 205 0.34 -19.55 -9.67
N ARG A 206 -0.01 -18.28 -9.80
CA ARG A 206 0.77 -17.27 -10.53
C ARG A 206 1.37 -16.25 -9.57
N ILE A 207 2.44 -15.59 -9.99
CA ILE A 207 2.99 -14.45 -9.25
C ILE A 207 2.23 -13.19 -9.69
N ALA A 208 1.53 -12.53 -8.77
CA ALA A 208 0.97 -11.21 -9.03
C ALA A 208 2.08 -10.16 -8.86
N THR A 209 2.24 -9.30 -9.85
CA THR A 209 3.21 -8.20 -9.85
C THR A 209 2.57 -6.94 -10.41
N THR A 210 3.22 -5.81 -10.19
CA THR A 210 2.88 -4.52 -10.80
C THR A 210 4.16 -3.69 -10.92
N GLY A 211 4.11 -2.67 -11.76
CA GLY A 211 5.19 -1.72 -11.97
C GLY A 211 4.66 -0.52 -12.77
N ARG A 212 5.37 0.60 -12.68
CA ARG A 212 4.98 1.83 -13.38
C ARG A 212 5.38 1.75 -14.84
N LEU A 213 4.41 2.04 -15.72
CA LEU A 213 4.57 1.96 -17.18
C LEU A 213 5.05 3.27 -17.81
N ARG A 214 5.16 4.35 -17.02
CA ARG A 214 5.37 5.72 -17.52
C ARG A 214 6.79 6.24 -17.33
N CYS A 215 7.74 5.37 -16.98
CA CYS A 215 9.13 5.76 -16.85
C CYS A 215 9.86 5.55 -18.17
N ASP A 216 10.72 6.48 -18.59
CA ASP A 216 11.47 6.40 -19.86
C ASP A 216 12.37 5.14 -19.98
N LYS A 217 12.52 4.38 -18.89
CA LYS A 217 13.36 3.18 -18.77
C LYS A 217 12.58 1.91 -18.47
N VAL A 218 11.27 1.87 -18.76
CA VAL A 218 10.38 0.71 -18.45
C VAL A 218 10.98 -0.62 -18.90
N ALA A 219 11.55 -0.71 -20.10
CA ALA A 219 12.10 -1.96 -20.64
C ALA A 219 13.15 -2.62 -19.71
N GLY A 220 14.03 -1.82 -19.07
CA GLY A 220 15.05 -2.35 -18.17
C GLY A 220 14.47 -2.96 -16.88
N HIS A 221 13.33 -2.44 -16.42
CA HIS A 221 12.66 -2.90 -15.21
C HIS A 221 11.84 -4.17 -15.42
N LEU A 222 11.46 -4.48 -16.67
CA LEU A 222 10.66 -5.65 -17.02
C LEU A 222 11.49 -6.92 -17.25
N SER A 223 12.82 -6.83 -17.32
CA SER A 223 13.70 -7.99 -17.55
C SER A 223 13.46 -9.22 -16.64
N PRO A 224 13.00 -9.10 -15.37
CA PRO A 224 12.65 -10.28 -14.56
C PRO A 224 11.48 -11.11 -15.12
N LEU A 225 10.71 -10.54 -16.06
CA LEU A 225 9.57 -11.18 -16.73
C LEU A 225 9.95 -11.91 -18.03
N SER A 226 11.17 -11.75 -18.52
CA SER A 226 11.60 -12.33 -19.80
C SER A 226 11.28 -13.82 -19.93
N ASN A 227 10.80 -14.22 -21.10
CA ASN A 227 10.45 -15.61 -21.45
C ASN A 227 9.37 -16.25 -20.56
N ARG A 228 8.43 -15.46 -20.01
CA ARG A 228 7.32 -15.97 -19.20
C ARG A 228 5.96 -15.85 -19.87
N ASP A 229 5.02 -16.64 -19.37
CA ASP A 229 3.59 -16.45 -19.60
C ASP A 229 3.04 -15.34 -18.71
N VAL A 230 2.58 -14.25 -19.32
CA VAL A 230 2.06 -13.08 -18.63
C VAL A 230 0.59 -12.86 -18.98
N ILE A 231 -0.25 -12.74 -17.96
CA ILE A 231 -1.61 -12.22 -18.09
C ILE A 231 -1.58 -10.76 -17.63
N ILE A 232 -2.09 -9.85 -18.45
CA ILE A 232 -2.34 -8.47 -18.00
C ILE A 232 -3.71 -8.45 -17.33
N MET A 233 -3.78 -7.88 -16.13
CA MET A 233 -5.03 -7.69 -15.40
C MET A 233 -5.30 -6.20 -15.28
N ALA A 234 -6.38 -5.75 -15.93
CA ALA A 234 -6.84 -4.39 -15.74
C ALA A 234 -7.34 -4.18 -14.32
N GLY A 235 -6.92 -3.07 -13.74
CA GLY A 235 -7.40 -2.67 -12.43
C GLY A 235 -8.84 -2.20 -12.43
N ARG A 236 -9.28 -1.67 -11.29
CA ARG A 236 -10.66 -1.19 -11.10
C ARG A 236 -11.00 -0.02 -12.04
N LYS A 237 -10.02 0.81 -12.38
CA LYS A 237 -10.18 1.91 -13.33
C LYS A 237 -10.00 1.35 -14.73
N ARG A 238 -10.85 1.79 -15.68
CA ARG A 238 -10.69 1.46 -17.10
C ARG A 238 -9.29 1.91 -17.52
N PRO A 239 -8.38 0.99 -17.85
CA PRO A 239 -7.06 1.41 -18.27
C PRO A 239 -7.16 2.08 -19.64
N CYS A 240 -6.22 2.98 -19.90
CA CYS A 240 -6.03 3.49 -21.24
C CYS A 240 -5.64 2.31 -22.15
N LEU A 241 -6.39 2.09 -23.24
CA LEU A 241 -6.06 1.04 -24.21
C LEU A 241 -4.66 1.21 -24.81
N ALA A 242 -4.17 2.44 -24.89
CA ALA A 242 -2.81 2.71 -25.36
C ALA A 242 -1.76 2.19 -24.35
N ASP A 243 -1.92 2.47 -23.05
CA ASP A 243 -1.00 2.01 -22.01
C ASP A 243 -0.92 0.47 -21.97
N VAL A 244 -2.05 -0.22 -22.13
CA VAL A 244 -2.10 -1.70 -22.18
C VAL A 244 -1.40 -2.25 -23.44
N ARG A 245 -1.63 -1.63 -24.60
CA ARG A 245 -0.95 -2.02 -25.84
C ARG A 245 0.56 -1.83 -25.73
N GLN A 246 0.99 -0.68 -25.23
CA GLN A 246 2.41 -0.38 -25.01
C GLN A 246 3.06 -1.41 -24.06
N LEU A 247 2.42 -1.73 -22.93
CA LEU A 247 2.94 -2.77 -22.02
C LEU A 247 3.02 -4.13 -22.72
N ARG A 248 1.98 -4.51 -23.49
CA ARG A 248 1.97 -5.78 -24.22
C ARG A 248 3.14 -5.87 -25.20
N ASP A 249 3.40 -4.80 -25.94
CA ASP A 249 4.50 -4.76 -26.91
C ASP A 249 5.84 -4.87 -26.18
N LEU A 250 6.06 -4.10 -25.10
CA LEU A 250 7.27 -4.20 -24.27
C LEU A 250 7.49 -5.60 -23.68
N LEU A 251 6.42 -6.28 -23.25
CA LEU A 251 6.50 -7.65 -22.73
C LEU A 251 6.86 -8.65 -23.83
N ARG A 252 6.31 -8.49 -25.04
CA ARG A 252 6.64 -9.34 -26.20
C ARG A 252 8.08 -9.13 -26.66
N ASP A 253 8.56 -7.89 -26.65
CA ASP A 253 9.93 -7.55 -27.02
C ASP A 253 10.97 -8.25 -26.13
N ILE A 254 10.63 -8.51 -24.86
CA ILE A 254 11.49 -9.26 -23.93
C ILE A 254 11.18 -10.77 -23.90
N GLY A 255 10.43 -11.27 -24.88
CA GLY A 255 10.15 -12.70 -25.08
C GLY A 255 8.98 -13.27 -24.28
N CYS A 256 8.12 -12.45 -23.67
CA CYS A 256 6.96 -12.97 -22.95
C CYS A 256 5.85 -13.45 -23.89
N THR A 257 5.17 -14.53 -23.51
CA THR A 257 3.87 -14.91 -24.08
C THR A 257 2.78 -14.16 -23.34
N VAL A 258 2.14 -13.19 -24.00
CA VAL A 258 1.10 -12.36 -23.37
C VAL A 258 -0.28 -12.89 -23.76
N SER A 259 -1.04 -13.38 -22.80
CA SER A 259 -2.47 -13.75 -22.99
C SER A 259 -3.36 -12.53 -22.81
N ASP A 260 -4.47 -12.50 -23.56
CA ASP A 260 -5.43 -11.40 -23.47
C ASP A 260 -6.08 -11.35 -22.08
N ASP A 261 -5.68 -10.32 -21.34
CA ASP A 261 -6.54 -9.39 -20.63
C ASP A 261 -7.83 -9.99 -20.05
N VAL A 262 -7.82 -10.32 -18.75
CA VAL A 262 -9.07 -10.39 -17.97
C VAL A 262 -9.50 -8.96 -17.69
N LEU A 263 -9.85 -8.22 -18.75
CA LEU A 263 -10.57 -6.98 -18.61
C LEU A 263 -11.93 -7.35 -18.01
N PRO A 264 -12.44 -6.61 -17.02
CA PRO A 264 -13.86 -6.70 -16.73
C PRO A 264 -14.59 -6.40 -18.04
N VAL A 265 -15.20 -7.44 -18.63
CA VAL A 265 -16.03 -7.31 -19.83
C VAL A 265 -16.90 -6.09 -19.60
N PRO A 266 -16.95 -5.12 -20.53
CA PRO A 266 -17.76 -3.93 -20.34
C PRO A 266 -19.14 -4.39 -19.95
N ARG A 267 -19.52 -4.20 -18.67
CA ARG A 267 -20.92 -4.36 -18.29
C ARG A 267 -21.60 -3.31 -19.16
N HIS A 268 -22.29 -3.77 -20.20
CA HIS A 268 -23.22 -2.95 -20.95
C HIS A 268 -24.12 -2.35 -19.88
N ARG A 269 -23.86 -1.09 -19.49
CA ARG A 269 -24.84 -0.36 -18.71
C ARG A 269 -26.05 -0.37 -19.64
N PRO A 270 -27.19 -0.96 -19.23
CA PRO A 270 -28.39 -0.88 -20.03
C PRO A 270 -28.54 0.61 -20.36
N ARG A 271 -28.48 0.91 -21.66
CA ARG A 271 -28.59 2.26 -22.18
C ARG A 271 -29.83 2.81 -21.49
N LYS A 272 -29.68 3.82 -20.62
CA LYS A 272 -30.80 4.44 -19.89
C LYS A 272 -31.86 4.64 -20.96
N ALA A 273 -32.96 3.88 -20.88
CA ALA A 273 -33.99 3.93 -21.90
C ALA A 273 -34.32 5.41 -22.05
N SER A 274 -34.08 5.95 -23.24
CA SER A 274 -34.42 7.32 -23.54
C SER A 274 -35.88 7.46 -23.13
N ARG A 275 -36.13 8.32 -22.14
CA ARG A 275 -37.48 8.62 -21.64
C ARG A 275 -38.34 8.82 -22.89
N PRO A 276 -39.43 8.04 -23.06
CA PRO A 276 -40.26 8.16 -24.25
C PRO A 276 -40.65 9.64 -24.39
N PRO A 277 -40.64 10.18 -25.62
CA PRO A 277 -41.05 11.55 -25.85
C PRO A 277 -42.42 11.74 -25.20
N GLN A 278 -42.52 12.71 -24.28
CA GLN A 278 -43.80 13.07 -23.68
C GLN A 278 -44.71 13.45 -24.84
N ALA A 279 -45.69 12.61 -25.11
CA ALA A 279 -46.76 12.92 -26.04
C ALA A 279 -47.35 14.26 -25.62
N ALA A 280 -47.28 15.24 -26.52
CA ALA A 280 -47.85 16.55 -26.31
C ALA A 280 -49.34 16.38 -25.96
N LEU A 281 -49.74 16.82 -24.77
CA LEU A 281 -51.15 16.93 -24.40
C LEU A 281 -51.82 17.84 -25.43
N ALA A 282 -52.62 17.24 -26.31
CA ALA A 282 -53.51 17.99 -27.19
C ALA A 282 -54.49 18.79 -26.33
N LYS A 283 -54.50 20.10 -26.51
CA LYS A 283 -55.51 21.00 -25.95
C LYS A 283 -56.86 20.69 -26.62
N LEU A 284 -57.83 20.24 -25.84
CA LEU A 284 -59.23 20.17 -26.25
C LEU A 284 -59.81 21.60 -26.28
N PRO A 285 -60.45 22.04 -27.38
CA PRO A 285 -61.21 23.28 -27.41
C PRO A 285 -62.57 23.09 -26.72
N SER A 286 -63.00 24.13 -26.02
CA SER A 286 -64.29 24.25 -25.31
C SER A 286 -65.47 24.43 -26.26
#